data_AF-A0A1X1A5L3-F1
#
_entry.id   AF-A0A1X1A5L3-F1
#
_cell.length_a   1.000
_cell.length_b   1.000
_cell.length_c   1.000
_cell.angle_alpha   90.00
_cell.angle_beta   90.00
_cell.angle_gamma   90.00
#
_symmetry.space_group_name_H-M   'P 1'
#
loop_
_entity.id
_entity.type
_entity.pdbx_description
1 polymer ?
#
loop_
_entity_poly.entity_id
_entity_poly.type
_entity_poly.pdbx_seq_one_letter_code
_entity_poly.pdbx_strand_id
1 'polypeptide(L)'
;MRRNVRDKDLAGPFIQRLAEVTERRDTTLLSLLDQMAFVHSELESLARKVLAYEGGWAQRRSTDGWSLMWTWRASLKEGRVSCIEVYLSKGSKISGDFQRVSLRAHEDRLLHLSDLIGRKAAKSFSKDLECFLQAARRAVRWVNAFPGDDLGILSPKSKAVGLERWIKAIAEACERRSSMAAGEVERFLKMDEELNHLVFEFNEARQPVRFRSIICRRECPELDLLSPAEPRYRVVEYFDRRTGRRSSRDVSSYKQRLKNQKQRERLSIQLGRDPLPDEIAALQPSRPSRKPSPWLTDELISHCHLGKHSGSINNHQKRMAAILEEWGSVRALLRALL
;
A
#
# COMPACT_ATOMS: atom_id res chain seq x y z
N MET A 1 -21.66 -32.59 -32.27
CA MET A 1 -20.30 -32.21 -31.83
C MET A 1 -20.37 -31.09 -30.80
N ARG A 2 -19.96 -31.32 -29.55
CA ARG A 2 -19.97 -30.31 -28.49
C ARG A 2 -18.80 -29.36 -28.70
N ARG A 3 -19.05 -28.11 -29.12
CA ARG A 3 -18.03 -27.06 -29.13
C ARG A 3 -17.58 -26.84 -27.70
N ASN A 4 -16.37 -27.29 -27.36
CA ASN A 4 -15.64 -26.78 -26.21
C ASN A 4 -15.45 -25.29 -26.47
N VAL A 5 -16.32 -24.45 -25.90
CA VAL A 5 -16.10 -23.00 -25.86
C VAL A 5 -14.83 -22.82 -25.02
N ARG A 6 -13.68 -22.76 -25.69
CA ARG A 6 -12.41 -22.43 -25.04
C ARG A 6 -12.60 -21.04 -24.45
N ASP A 7 -12.25 -20.89 -23.19
CA ASP A 7 -12.37 -19.71 -22.31
C ASP A 7 -11.72 -18.41 -22.85
N LYS A 8 -11.28 -18.36 -24.11
CA LYS A 8 -10.46 -17.30 -24.73
C LYS A 8 -11.13 -15.92 -24.68
N ASP A 9 -12.43 -15.83 -25.00
CA ASP A 9 -13.13 -14.54 -25.08
C ASP A 9 -13.35 -13.88 -23.69
N LEU A 10 -13.31 -14.67 -22.62
CA LEU A 10 -13.43 -14.19 -21.23
C LEU A 10 -12.08 -14.06 -20.53
N ALA A 11 -11.10 -14.88 -20.93
CA ALA A 11 -9.73 -14.78 -20.46
C ALA A 11 -9.02 -13.56 -21.06
N GLY A 12 -9.29 -13.21 -22.32
CA GLY A 12 -8.67 -12.09 -23.03
C GLY A 12 -8.74 -10.77 -22.26
N PRO A 13 -9.94 -10.27 -21.89
CA PRO A 13 -10.07 -9.02 -21.13
C PRO A 13 -9.37 -9.06 -19.76
N PHE A 14 -9.36 -10.22 -19.10
CA PHE A 14 -8.64 -10.38 -17.84
C PHE A 14 -7.12 -10.38 -18.03
N ILE A 15 -6.61 -11.11 -19.02
CA ILE A 15 -5.18 -11.19 -19.32
C ILE A 15 -4.66 -9.80 -19.71
N GLN A 16 -5.42 -9.08 -20.54
CA GLN A 16 -5.10 -7.69 -20.88
C GLN A 16 -5.05 -6.82 -19.63
N ARG A 17 -6.09 -6.89 -18.78
CA ARG A 17 -6.11 -6.12 -17.54
C ARG A 17 -4.97 -6.49 -16.58
N LEU A 18 -4.64 -7.78 -16.50
CA LEU A 18 -3.53 -8.28 -15.70
C LEU A 18 -2.20 -7.72 -16.21
N ALA A 19 -1.98 -7.69 -17.53
CA ALA A 19 -0.80 -7.10 -18.13
C ALA A 19 -0.69 -5.60 -17.82
N GLU A 20 -1.77 -4.83 -18.01
CA GLU A 20 -1.82 -3.39 -17.73
C GLU A 20 -1.45 -3.06 -16.26
N VAL A 21 -2.05 -3.79 -15.30
CA VAL A 21 -1.79 -3.50 -13.88
C VAL A 21 -0.39 -3.93 -13.45
N THR A 22 0.14 -5.01 -14.04
CA THR A 22 1.52 -5.47 -13.81
C THR A 22 2.53 -4.46 -14.34
N GLU A 23 2.36 -3.96 -15.57
CA GLU A 23 3.24 -2.94 -16.14
C GLU A 23 3.25 -1.65 -15.30
N ARG A 24 2.06 -1.20 -14.86
CA ARG A 24 1.94 -0.04 -13.97
C ARG A 24 2.64 -0.26 -12.64
N ARG A 25 2.47 -1.44 -12.04
CA ARG A 25 3.14 -1.80 -10.78
C ARG A 25 4.64 -1.77 -10.95
N ASP A 26 5.17 -2.40 -11.99
CA ASP A 26 6.61 -2.50 -12.22
C ASP A 26 7.21 -1.10 -12.44
N THR A 27 6.54 -0.25 -13.22
CA THR A 27 6.89 1.17 -13.38
C THR A 27 6.87 1.93 -12.05
N THR A 28 5.87 1.66 -11.20
CA THR A 28 5.74 2.32 -9.88
C THR A 28 6.88 1.90 -8.94
N LEU A 29 7.24 0.61 -8.93
CA LEU A 29 8.31 0.07 -8.11
C LEU A 29 9.68 0.58 -8.57
N LEU A 30 9.94 0.62 -9.88
CA LEU A 30 11.17 1.21 -10.42
C LEU A 30 11.27 2.70 -10.08
N SER A 31 10.19 3.46 -10.25
CA SER A 31 10.16 4.88 -9.88
C SER A 31 10.40 5.10 -8.40
N LEU A 32 9.89 4.22 -7.51
CA LEU A 32 10.18 4.29 -6.09
C LEU A 32 11.68 4.15 -5.81
N LEU A 33 12.35 3.16 -6.42
CA LEU A 33 13.78 2.93 -6.24
C LEU A 33 14.62 4.12 -6.74
N ASP A 34 14.27 4.66 -7.91
CA ASP A 34 14.93 5.86 -8.46
C ASP A 34 14.74 7.06 -7.54
N GLN A 35 13.52 7.32 -7.07
CA GLN A 35 13.24 8.42 -6.15
C GLN A 35 14.02 8.28 -4.83
N MET A 36 14.19 7.07 -4.32
CA MET A 36 14.99 6.81 -3.12
C MET A 36 16.49 7.03 -3.37
N ALA A 37 17.00 6.58 -4.52
CA ALA A 37 18.41 6.72 -4.88
C ALA A 37 18.81 8.18 -5.14
N PHE A 38 17.95 8.96 -5.79
CA PHE A 38 18.22 10.35 -6.18
C PHE A 38 17.62 11.40 -5.23
N VAL A 39 17.22 10.99 -4.03
CA VAL A 39 16.59 11.89 -3.04
C VAL A 39 17.50 13.06 -2.66
N HIS A 40 18.83 12.88 -2.71
CA HIS A 40 19.80 13.92 -2.43
C HIS A 40 19.59 15.14 -3.34
N SER A 41 19.65 14.91 -4.66
CA SER A 41 19.53 15.95 -5.67
C SER A 41 18.15 16.61 -5.64
N GLU A 42 17.09 15.85 -5.36
CA GLU A 42 15.73 16.38 -5.19
C GLU A 42 15.66 17.34 -3.99
N LEU A 43 16.10 16.89 -2.81
CA LEU A 43 16.07 17.69 -1.59
C LEU A 43 16.97 18.93 -1.70
N GLU A 44 18.17 18.82 -2.27
CA GLU A 44 19.06 19.96 -2.50
C GLU A 44 18.46 20.98 -3.49
N SER A 45 17.82 20.50 -4.55
CA SER A 45 17.15 21.38 -5.54
C SER A 45 15.99 22.14 -4.90
N LEU A 46 15.15 21.46 -4.12
CA LEU A 46 14.03 22.07 -3.40
C LEU A 46 14.53 23.02 -2.29
N ALA A 47 15.57 22.62 -1.55
CA ALA A 47 16.21 23.46 -0.54
C ALA A 47 16.76 24.75 -1.14
N ARG A 48 17.46 24.68 -2.28
CA ARG A 48 17.96 25.87 -2.98
C ARG A 48 16.85 26.83 -3.38
N LYS A 49 15.69 26.34 -3.83
CA LYS A 49 14.52 27.19 -4.11
C LYS A 49 14.07 27.94 -2.86
N VAL A 50 13.96 27.25 -1.72
CA VAL A 50 13.56 27.87 -0.45
C VAL A 50 14.60 28.87 0.05
N LEU A 51 15.89 28.54 -0.02
CA LEU A 51 16.98 29.41 0.43
C LEU A 51 17.17 30.63 -0.48
N ALA A 52 16.80 30.56 -1.77
CA ALA A 52 16.86 31.71 -2.67
C ALA A 52 16.02 32.90 -2.18
N TYR A 53 14.97 32.66 -1.39
CA TYR A 53 14.19 33.72 -0.79
C TYR A 53 14.94 34.44 0.33
N GLU A 54 15.86 33.78 1.05
CA GLU A 54 16.65 34.39 2.14
C GLU A 54 17.54 35.53 1.64
N GLY A 55 18.05 35.43 0.41
CA GLY A 55 18.94 36.43 -0.19
C GLY A 55 18.39 37.86 -0.19
N GLY A 56 17.07 38.05 -0.10
CA GLY A 56 16.42 39.37 -0.04
C GLY A 56 16.25 39.99 1.36
N TRP A 57 16.14 39.18 2.43
CA TRP A 57 15.81 39.67 3.79
C TRP A 57 16.80 39.22 4.87
N ALA A 58 17.48 38.08 4.69
CA ALA A 58 18.51 37.60 5.60
C ALA A 58 19.81 38.43 5.48
N GLN A 59 20.03 39.12 4.35
CA GLN A 59 21.16 40.03 4.15
C GLN A 59 21.01 41.41 4.82
N ARG A 60 19.90 41.69 5.52
CA ARG A 60 19.85 42.85 6.45
C ARG A 60 20.68 42.52 7.70
N ARG A 61 22.00 42.47 7.50
CA ARG A 61 23.09 42.12 8.42
C ARG A 61 23.28 43.15 9.54
N SER A 62 22.25 43.47 10.30
CA SER A 62 22.42 44.19 11.55
C SER A 62 21.53 43.54 12.57
N THR A 63 22.07 42.66 13.43
CA THR A 63 21.64 42.30 14.80
C THR A 63 20.15 42.00 15.12
N ASP A 64 19.24 42.14 14.15
CA ASP A 64 17.79 42.32 14.25
C ASP A 64 17.04 41.65 13.09
N GLY A 65 17.76 41.08 12.12
CA GLY A 65 17.19 40.40 10.95
C GLY A 65 16.67 39.02 11.28
N TRP A 66 15.55 38.64 10.66
CA TRP A 66 15.07 37.27 10.67
C TRP A 66 15.94 36.39 9.76
N SER A 67 16.04 35.09 10.06
CA SER A 67 16.67 34.05 9.22
C SER A 67 15.91 32.73 9.33
N LEU A 68 16.09 31.80 8.38
CA LEU A 68 15.57 30.44 8.51
C LEU A 68 16.51 29.60 9.39
N MET A 69 15.91 28.93 10.36
CA MET A 69 16.57 27.97 11.23
C MET A 69 15.99 26.58 10.98
N TRP A 70 16.86 25.69 10.53
CA TRP A 70 16.53 24.31 10.19
C TRP A 70 17.02 23.37 11.26
N THR A 71 16.13 22.55 11.82
CA THR A 71 16.46 21.71 12.97
C THR A 71 15.75 20.38 12.93
N TRP A 72 16.33 19.35 13.54
CA TRP A 72 15.68 18.07 13.74
C TRP A 72 16.07 17.49 15.10
N ARG A 73 15.35 16.46 15.53
CA ARG A 73 15.57 15.75 16.80
C ARG A 73 15.32 14.27 16.63
N ALA A 74 15.70 13.47 17.64
CA ALA A 74 15.26 12.09 17.70
C ALA A 74 13.73 12.00 17.72
N SER A 75 13.19 10.93 17.11
CA SER A 75 11.77 10.58 17.24
C SER A 75 11.47 10.16 18.69
N LEU A 76 10.24 10.40 19.14
CA LEU A 76 9.74 9.85 20.41
C LEU A 76 9.61 8.33 20.36
N LYS A 77 9.42 7.77 19.17
CA LYS A 77 9.43 6.32 18.94
C LYS A 77 10.88 5.90 18.70
N GLU A 78 11.36 4.97 19.53
CA GLU A 78 12.67 4.37 19.41
C GLU A 78 12.89 3.77 18.00
N GLY A 79 14.12 3.90 17.50
CA GLY A 79 14.48 3.41 16.17
C GLY A 79 13.81 4.15 15.01
N ARG A 80 13.31 5.38 15.21
CA ARG A 80 12.72 6.20 14.13
C ARG A 80 13.36 7.58 14.00
N VAL A 81 13.28 8.11 12.79
CA VAL A 81 13.71 9.46 12.43
C VAL A 81 12.51 10.42 12.46
N SER A 82 12.73 11.63 12.97
CA SER A 82 11.76 12.73 12.85
C SER A 82 12.05 13.59 11.63
N CYS A 83 11.01 14.20 11.07
CA CYS A 83 11.16 15.14 9.96
C CYS A 83 11.88 16.41 10.42
N ILE A 84 12.64 17.02 9.51
CA ILE A 84 13.22 18.34 9.73
C ILE A 84 12.11 19.38 9.96
N GLU A 85 12.37 20.27 10.90
CA GLU A 85 11.55 21.40 11.29
C GLU A 85 12.21 22.69 10.82
N VAL A 86 11.40 23.60 10.27
CA VAL A 86 11.84 24.91 9.80
C VAL A 86 11.21 25.99 10.66
N TYR A 87 12.04 26.95 11.06
CA TYR A 87 11.66 28.08 11.87
C TYR A 87 12.13 29.38 11.25
N LEU A 88 11.41 30.45 11.51
CA LEU A 88 11.89 31.80 11.37
C LEU A 88 12.49 32.21 12.71
N SER A 89 13.73 32.67 12.75
CA SER A 89 14.40 33.09 13.99
C SER A 89 15.05 34.46 13.88
N LYS A 90 14.98 35.23 14.96
CA LYS A 90 15.59 36.55 15.11
C LYS A 90 16.39 36.59 16.41
N GLY A 91 17.53 37.29 16.37
CA GLY A 91 18.42 37.50 17.52
C GLY A 91 19.30 36.29 17.85
N SER A 92 20.04 36.39 18.96
CA SER A 92 20.92 35.34 19.46
C SER A 92 20.46 34.86 20.83
N LYS A 93 20.58 33.56 21.09
CA LYS A 93 20.36 33.01 22.43
C LYS A 93 21.29 33.61 23.49
N ILE A 94 22.47 34.09 23.07
CA ILE A 94 23.49 34.65 23.96
C ILE A 94 23.05 36.03 24.47
N SER A 95 22.28 36.78 23.69
CA SER A 95 21.85 38.15 24.02
C SER A 95 20.49 38.24 24.73
N GLY A 96 19.83 37.11 25.01
CA GLY A 96 18.52 37.07 25.68
C GLY A 96 17.31 37.35 24.76
N ASP A 97 17.47 38.17 23.71
CA ASP A 97 16.42 38.52 22.73
C ASP A 97 16.27 37.51 21.58
N PHE A 98 16.09 36.22 21.90
CA PHE A 98 15.87 35.18 20.89
C PHE A 98 14.39 34.94 20.62
N GLN A 99 13.94 35.25 19.41
CA GLN A 99 12.60 34.94 18.93
C GLN A 99 12.63 33.81 17.90
N ARG A 100 11.67 32.88 17.99
CA ARG A 100 11.53 31.77 17.06
C ARG A 100 10.07 31.43 16.79
N VAL A 101 9.72 31.37 15.52
CA VAL A 101 8.38 31.02 15.05
C VAL A 101 8.44 29.81 14.11
N SER A 102 7.52 28.87 14.28
CA SER A 102 7.43 27.69 13.42
C SER A 102 6.88 28.08 12.05
N LEU A 103 7.51 27.58 10.98
CA LEU A 103 7.00 27.74 9.60
C LEU A 103 6.30 26.47 9.10
N ARG A 104 5.85 25.60 10.01
CA ARG A 104 5.18 24.35 9.66
C ARG A 104 3.82 24.56 9.02
N ALA A 105 2.97 25.44 9.58
CA ALA A 105 1.64 25.67 9.02
C ALA A 105 1.69 26.65 7.86
N HIS A 106 0.83 26.43 6.86
CA HIS A 106 0.74 27.31 5.71
C HIS A 106 0.34 28.75 6.10
N GLU A 107 -0.55 28.88 7.07
CA GLU A 107 -1.04 30.17 7.59
C GLU A 107 0.08 30.95 8.28
N ASP A 108 0.87 30.30 9.13
CA ASP A 108 2.03 30.90 9.80
C ASP A 108 3.05 31.45 8.79
N ARG A 109 3.30 30.70 7.71
CA ARG A 109 4.21 31.16 6.63
C ARG A 109 3.72 32.46 6.03
N LEU A 110 2.43 32.56 5.70
CA LEU A 110 1.86 33.76 5.11
C LEU A 110 1.84 34.92 6.10
N LEU A 111 1.47 34.67 7.36
CA LEU A 111 1.40 35.68 8.41
C LEU A 111 2.77 36.31 8.66
N HIS A 112 3.80 35.49 8.86
CA HIS A 112 5.11 35.99 9.28
C HIS A 112 6.01 36.43 8.12
N LEU A 113 5.82 35.89 6.91
CA LEU A 113 6.67 36.25 5.76
C LEU A 113 6.08 37.35 4.88
N SER A 114 4.77 37.60 4.91
CA SER A 114 4.18 38.64 4.06
C SER A 114 4.78 40.02 4.32
N ASP A 115 5.11 40.33 5.57
CA ASP A 115 5.70 41.61 5.95
C ASP A 115 7.21 41.67 5.66
N LEU A 116 7.87 40.51 5.56
CA LEU A 116 9.32 40.42 5.32
C LEU A 116 9.68 40.42 3.84
N ILE A 117 8.91 39.70 3.01
CA ILE A 117 9.21 39.49 1.58
C ILE A 117 8.07 39.91 0.64
N GLY A 118 6.96 40.39 1.19
CA GLY A 118 5.77 40.73 0.43
C GLY A 118 4.85 39.52 0.18
N ARG A 119 3.54 39.79 0.07
CA ARG A 119 2.50 38.75 -0.08
C ARG A 119 2.72 37.79 -1.24
N LYS A 120 3.19 38.28 -2.39
CA LYS A 120 3.42 37.44 -3.58
C LYS A 120 4.57 36.45 -3.35
N ALA A 121 5.71 36.93 -2.85
CA ALA A 121 6.86 36.08 -2.57
C ALA A 121 6.58 35.11 -1.42
N ALA A 122 5.82 35.52 -0.39
CA ALA A 122 5.40 34.65 0.70
C ALA A 122 4.55 33.46 0.21
N LYS A 123 3.66 33.66 -0.78
CA LYS A 123 2.91 32.57 -1.40
C LYS A 123 3.83 31.59 -2.15
N SER A 124 4.77 32.10 -2.94
CA SER A 124 5.71 31.24 -3.67
C SER A 124 6.63 30.47 -2.72
N PHE A 125 7.18 31.14 -1.70
CA PHE A 125 7.95 30.50 -0.61
C PHE A 125 7.13 29.39 0.05
N SER A 126 5.87 29.66 0.39
CA SER A 126 5.01 28.68 1.06
C SER A 126 4.80 27.42 0.23
N LYS A 127 4.65 27.58 -1.09
CA LYS A 127 4.55 26.47 -2.04
C LYS A 127 5.86 25.68 -2.13
N ASP A 128 6.98 26.36 -2.32
CA ASP A 128 8.29 25.72 -2.44
C ASP A 128 8.68 24.99 -1.15
N LEU A 129 8.39 25.59 0.01
CA LEU A 129 8.58 24.96 1.30
C LEU A 129 7.67 23.75 1.50
N GLU A 130 6.41 23.79 1.04
CA GLU A 130 5.55 22.60 1.13
C GLU A 130 6.07 21.46 0.25
N CYS A 131 6.53 21.75 -0.97
CA CYS A 131 7.18 20.75 -1.82
C CYS A 131 8.40 20.13 -1.13
N PHE A 132 9.27 20.94 -0.53
CA PHE A 132 10.41 20.45 0.26
C PHE A 132 9.96 19.57 1.43
N LEU A 133 8.99 20.04 2.23
CA LEU A 133 8.51 19.30 3.41
C LEU A 133 7.81 17.99 3.03
N GLN A 134 7.11 17.94 1.90
CA GLN A 134 6.53 16.69 1.38
C GLN A 134 7.62 15.68 0.98
N ALA A 135 8.64 16.13 0.24
CA ALA A 135 9.79 15.29 -0.11
C ALA A 135 10.55 14.81 1.15
N ALA A 136 10.76 15.70 2.13
CA ALA A 136 11.40 15.38 3.40
C ALA A 136 10.61 14.34 4.22
N ARG A 137 9.28 14.47 4.30
CA ARG A 137 8.40 13.49 4.97
C ARG A 137 8.46 12.14 4.27
N ARG A 138 8.49 12.13 2.94
CA ARG A 138 8.62 10.92 2.13
C ARG A 138 9.97 10.22 2.39
N ALA A 139 11.08 10.95 2.38
CA ALA A 139 12.40 10.42 2.72
C ALA A 139 12.44 9.79 4.11
N VAL A 140 11.89 10.48 5.12
CA VAL A 140 11.80 9.96 6.49
C VAL A 140 10.92 8.72 6.58
N ARG A 141 9.82 8.65 5.82
CA ARG A 141 8.97 7.46 5.75
C ARG A 141 9.75 6.27 5.21
N TRP A 142 10.55 6.45 4.15
CA TRP A 142 11.38 5.38 3.61
C TRP A 142 12.38 4.84 4.62
N VAL A 143 13.10 5.73 5.32
CA VAL A 143 14.03 5.30 6.38
C VAL A 143 13.29 4.56 7.50
N ASN A 144 12.13 5.06 7.92
CA ASN A 144 11.36 4.45 9.00
C ASN A 144 10.64 3.13 8.61
N ALA A 145 10.55 2.79 7.33
CA ALA A 145 9.96 1.54 6.86
C ALA A 145 10.88 0.33 7.08
N PHE A 146 12.18 0.56 7.21
CA PHE A 146 13.20 -0.45 7.50
C PHE A 146 13.71 -0.29 8.94
N PRO A 147 13.06 -0.92 9.94
CA PRO A 147 13.52 -0.85 11.32
C PRO A 147 14.80 -1.69 11.50
N GLY A 148 15.75 -1.21 12.32
CA GLY A 148 16.87 -2.04 12.79
C GLY A 148 18.28 -1.46 12.58
N ASP A 149 18.42 -0.27 12.01
CA ASP A 149 19.74 0.32 11.76
C ASP A 149 20.15 1.39 12.79
N ASP A 150 21.46 1.60 12.91
CA ASP A 150 22.01 2.82 13.51
C ASP A 150 21.63 4.03 12.63
N LEU A 151 20.72 4.85 13.17
CA LEU A 151 20.25 6.08 12.55
C LEU A 151 21.27 7.24 12.68
N GLY A 152 22.31 7.06 13.50
CA GLY A 152 23.41 8.01 13.68
C GLY A 152 22.93 9.45 13.89
N ILE A 153 23.37 10.35 12.99
CA ILE A 153 23.07 11.78 13.05
C ILE A 153 21.57 12.09 12.89
N LEU A 154 20.77 11.18 12.30
CA LEU A 154 19.32 11.35 12.16
C LEU A 154 18.56 11.11 13.47
N SER A 155 19.18 10.46 14.46
CA SER A 155 18.65 10.29 15.81
C SER A 155 19.61 10.90 16.84
N PRO A 156 19.77 12.24 16.85
CA PRO A 156 20.74 12.89 17.72
C PRO A 156 20.28 12.88 19.18
N LYS A 157 21.24 12.80 20.12
CA LYS A 157 20.99 12.85 21.58
C LYS A 157 20.32 14.16 22.03
N SER A 158 20.55 15.24 21.29
CA SER A 158 19.96 16.56 21.50
C SER A 158 19.47 17.15 20.17
N LYS A 159 18.72 18.25 20.23
CA LYS A 159 18.28 18.97 19.02
C LYS A 159 19.50 19.36 18.16
N ALA A 160 19.46 18.98 16.88
CA ALA A 160 20.49 19.30 15.89
C ALA A 160 20.02 20.41 14.95
N VAL A 161 20.97 21.11 14.32
CA VAL A 161 20.75 22.30 13.48
C VAL A 161 21.54 22.16 12.18
N GLY A 162 20.96 22.60 11.07
CA GLY A 162 21.62 22.67 9.76
C GLY A 162 20.92 21.85 8.67
N LEU A 163 20.47 22.52 7.61
CA LEU A 163 19.76 21.90 6.50
C LEU A 163 20.63 20.90 5.72
N GLU A 164 21.80 21.34 5.27
CA GLU A 164 22.72 20.53 4.45
C GLU A 164 23.15 19.24 5.17
N ARG A 165 23.46 19.36 6.47
CA ARG A 165 23.82 18.21 7.30
C ARG A 165 22.69 17.19 7.40
N TRP A 166 21.45 17.65 7.52
CA TRP A 166 20.29 16.76 7.54
C TRP A 166 20.04 16.13 6.17
N ILE A 167 20.10 16.92 5.08
CA ILE A 167 19.92 16.44 3.71
C ILE A 167 20.95 15.34 3.37
N LYS A 168 22.22 15.57 3.69
CA LYS A 168 23.27 14.57 3.48
C LYS A 168 22.98 13.27 4.25
N ALA A 169 22.68 13.38 5.55
CA ALA A 169 22.43 12.22 6.40
C ALA A 169 21.17 11.43 5.98
N ILE A 170 20.07 12.11 5.61
CA ILE A 170 18.85 11.44 5.16
C ILE A 170 19.05 10.80 3.78
N ALA A 171 19.83 11.42 2.89
CA ALA A 171 20.15 10.88 1.58
C ALA A 171 21.00 9.60 1.68
N GLU A 172 22.11 9.63 2.43
CA GLU A 172 22.94 8.45 2.69
C GLU A 172 22.14 7.33 3.37
N ALA A 173 21.14 7.70 4.18
CA ALA A 173 20.22 6.72 4.73
C ALA A 173 19.31 6.12 3.65
N CYS A 174 18.65 6.94 2.83
CA CYS A 174 17.74 6.50 1.78
C CYS A 174 18.44 5.66 0.70
N GLU A 175 19.67 6.00 0.31
CA GLU A 175 20.44 5.25 -0.68
C GLU A 175 20.69 3.81 -0.23
N ARG A 176 21.11 3.62 1.03
CA ARG A 176 21.25 2.28 1.63
C ARG A 176 19.92 1.52 1.62
N ARG A 177 18.82 2.19 1.98
CA ARG A 177 17.49 1.55 1.99
C ARG A 177 16.95 1.33 0.58
N SER A 178 17.40 2.07 -0.42
CA SER A 178 17.06 1.83 -1.83
C SER A 178 17.61 0.48 -2.28
N SER A 179 18.85 0.16 -1.90
CA SER A 179 19.44 -1.16 -2.18
C SER A 179 18.67 -2.29 -1.49
N MET A 180 18.25 -2.10 -0.23
CA MET A 180 17.41 -3.07 0.47
C MET A 180 16.02 -3.21 -0.18
N ALA A 181 15.39 -2.09 -0.54
CA ALA A 181 14.11 -2.07 -1.22
C ALA A 181 14.17 -2.76 -2.59
N ALA A 182 15.27 -2.63 -3.32
CA ALA A 182 15.47 -3.31 -4.59
C ALA A 182 15.43 -4.83 -4.43
N GLY A 183 16.10 -5.38 -3.40
CA GLY A 183 16.04 -6.81 -3.09
C GLY A 183 14.63 -7.27 -2.71
N GLU A 184 13.90 -6.48 -1.93
CA GLU A 184 12.50 -6.78 -1.57
C GLU A 184 11.54 -6.68 -2.77
N VAL A 185 11.80 -5.74 -3.70
CA VAL A 185 11.07 -5.64 -4.97
C VAL A 185 11.29 -6.89 -5.82
N GLU A 186 12.53 -7.32 -6.01
CA GLU A 186 12.85 -8.53 -6.77
C GLU A 186 12.17 -9.76 -6.15
N ARG A 187 12.30 -9.92 -4.82
CA ARG A 187 11.66 -11.00 -4.06
C ARG A 187 10.14 -10.99 -4.24
N PHE A 188 9.52 -9.82 -4.15
CA PHE A 188 8.09 -9.65 -4.36
C PHE A 188 7.67 -10.05 -5.78
N LEU A 189 8.38 -9.58 -6.81
CA LEU A 189 8.06 -9.87 -8.21
C LEU A 189 8.16 -11.36 -8.51
N LYS A 190 9.19 -12.04 -7.97
CA LYS A 190 9.36 -13.49 -8.11
C LYS A 190 8.20 -14.27 -7.48
N MET A 191 7.85 -13.95 -6.23
CA MET A 191 6.69 -14.58 -5.57
C MET A 191 5.38 -14.29 -6.32
N ASP A 192 5.23 -13.09 -6.87
CA ASP A 192 4.05 -12.70 -7.63
C ASP A 192 3.91 -13.50 -8.94
N GLU A 193 5.01 -13.75 -9.62
CA GLU A 193 5.09 -14.63 -10.79
C GLU A 193 4.77 -16.09 -10.43
N GLU A 194 5.36 -16.61 -9.34
CA GLU A 194 5.05 -17.96 -8.83
C GLU A 194 3.56 -18.11 -8.49
N LEU A 195 2.95 -17.11 -7.85
CA LEU A 195 1.51 -17.09 -7.59
C LEU A 195 0.70 -17.07 -8.90
N ASN A 196 1.11 -16.29 -9.90
CA ASN A 196 0.46 -16.29 -11.21
C ASN A 196 0.52 -17.69 -11.86
N HIS A 197 1.68 -18.34 -11.83
CA HIS A 197 1.84 -19.71 -12.32
C HIS A 197 0.91 -20.69 -11.60
N LEU A 198 0.82 -20.62 -10.28
CA LEU A 198 -0.11 -21.45 -9.50
C LEU A 198 -1.57 -21.18 -9.91
N VAL A 199 -1.98 -19.91 -10.07
CA VAL A 199 -3.34 -19.59 -10.53
C VAL A 199 -3.63 -20.17 -11.91
N PHE A 200 -2.69 -20.08 -12.86
CA PHE A 200 -2.87 -20.65 -14.19
C PHE A 200 -2.90 -22.19 -14.15
N GLU A 201 -1.97 -22.82 -13.43
CA GLU A 201 -1.91 -24.28 -13.22
C GLU A 201 -3.24 -24.80 -12.65
N PHE A 202 -3.78 -24.13 -11.63
CA PHE A 202 -5.05 -24.51 -11.03
C PHE A 202 -6.21 -24.43 -12.03
N ASN A 203 -6.29 -23.35 -12.81
CA ASN A 203 -7.40 -23.15 -13.74
C ASN A 203 -7.31 -24.09 -14.94
N GLU A 204 -6.11 -24.35 -15.46
CA GLU A 204 -5.89 -25.25 -16.59
C GLU A 204 -6.28 -26.70 -16.22
N ALA A 205 -5.83 -27.17 -15.05
CA ALA A 205 -6.18 -28.50 -14.52
C ALA A 205 -7.69 -28.68 -14.26
N ARG A 206 -8.49 -27.61 -14.33
CA ARG A 206 -9.93 -27.59 -14.03
C ARG A 206 -10.80 -27.24 -15.24
N GLN A 207 -10.23 -27.22 -16.44
CA GLN A 207 -11.01 -27.16 -17.67
C GLN A 207 -11.69 -28.52 -17.96
N PRO A 208 -12.92 -28.55 -18.50
CA PRO A 208 -13.76 -27.40 -18.84
C PRO A 208 -14.52 -26.84 -17.62
N VAL A 209 -14.61 -25.51 -17.54
CA VAL A 209 -15.37 -24.81 -16.49
C VAL A 209 -16.88 -25.05 -16.65
N ARG A 210 -17.57 -25.36 -15.55
CA ARG A 210 -19.01 -25.63 -15.48
C ARG A 210 -19.64 -24.96 -14.25
N PHE A 211 -20.97 -25.03 -14.16
CA PHE A 211 -21.68 -24.67 -12.93
C PHE A 211 -21.13 -25.49 -11.74
N ARG A 212 -20.89 -24.81 -10.61
CA ARG A 212 -20.21 -25.33 -9.40
C ARG A 212 -18.75 -25.76 -9.58
N SER A 213 -18.10 -25.44 -10.70
CA SER A 213 -16.64 -25.51 -10.78
C SER A 213 -16.01 -24.45 -9.87
N ILE A 214 -14.80 -24.75 -9.39
CA ILE A 214 -13.96 -23.82 -8.64
C ILE A 214 -12.89 -23.28 -9.59
N ILE A 215 -12.69 -21.98 -9.58
CA ILE A 215 -11.61 -21.28 -10.29
C ILE A 215 -10.76 -20.50 -9.28
N CYS A 216 -9.50 -20.25 -9.61
CA CYS A 216 -8.65 -19.33 -8.86
C CYS A 216 -8.43 -18.07 -9.70
N ARG A 217 -8.53 -16.88 -9.13
CA ARG A 217 -8.31 -15.65 -9.89
C ARG A 217 -7.71 -14.56 -9.01
N ARG A 218 -6.85 -13.74 -9.59
CA ARG A 218 -6.36 -12.51 -8.95
C ARG A 218 -7.28 -11.35 -9.27
N GLU A 219 -7.58 -10.55 -8.26
CA GLU A 219 -8.30 -9.29 -8.47
C GLU A 219 -7.30 -8.22 -8.93
N CYS A 220 -7.71 -7.36 -9.86
CA CYS A 220 -6.88 -6.28 -10.41
C CYS A 220 -7.51 -4.91 -10.08
N PRO A 221 -7.59 -4.52 -8.79
CA PRO A 221 -8.18 -3.24 -8.40
C PRO A 221 -7.40 -2.06 -9.00
N GLU A 222 -8.13 -1.07 -9.50
CA GLU A 222 -7.54 0.06 -10.22
C GLU A 222 -6.70 0.95 -9.29
N LEU A 223 -7.12 1.12 -8.04
CA LEU A 223 -6.45 2.02 -7.09
C LEU A 223 -5.25 1.38 -6.38
N ASP A 224 -5.05 0.06 -6.49
CA ASP A 224 -3.90 -0.60 -5.86
C ASP A 224 -2.69 -0.53 -6.80
N LEU A 225 -1.68 0.23 -6.38
CA LEU A 225 -0.42 0.39 -7.09
C LEU A 225 0.40 -0.90 -7.15
N LEU A 226 0.14 -1.85 -6.25
CA LEU A 226 0.78 -3.16 -6.24
C LEU A 226 -0.12 -4.26 -6.83
N SER A 227 -1.20 -3.91 -7.53
CA SER A 227 -2.01 -4.88 -8.27
C SER A 227 -1.12 -5.73 -9.19
N PRO A 228 -1.40 -7.03 -9.38
CA PRO A 228 -2.58 -7.77 -8.91
C PRO A 228 -2.61 -8.07 -7.39
N ALA A 229 -3.83 -8.19 -6.85
CA ALA A 229 -4.08 -8.53 -5.45
C ALA A 229 -3.85 -10.04 -5.18
N GLU A 230 -4.11 -10.47 -3.93
CA GLU A 230 -4.02 -11.88 -3.55
C GLU A 230 -4.90 -12.76 -4.46
N PRO A 231 -4.43 -13.95 -4.86
CA PRO A 231 -5.27 -14.95 -5.51
C PRO A 231 -6.46 -15.36 -4.62
N ARG A 232 -7.64 -15.45 -5.22
CA ARG A 232 -8.86 -15.89 -4.54
C ARG A 232 -9.53 -17.02 -5.29
N TYR A 233 -9.96 -18.02 -4.52
CA TYR A 233 -10.83 -19.07 -5.04
C TYR A 233 -12.25 -18.55 -5.18
N ARG A 234 -12.89 -18.92 -6.29
CA ARG A 234 -14.26 -18.54 -6.61
C ARG A 234 -15.03 -19.74 -7.13
N VAL A 235 -16.31 -19.81 -6.79
CA VAL A 235 -17.22 -20.84 -7.29
C VAL A 235 -18.08 -20.26 -8.40
N VAL A 236 -18.17 -20.97 -9.52
CA VAL A 236 -18.99 -20.58 -10.67
C VAL A 236 -20.47 -20.83 -10.35
N GLU A 237 -21.26 -19.76 -10.34
CA GLU A 237 -22.69 -19.79 -10.00
C GLU A 237 -23.59 -19.73 -11.22
N TYR A 238 -23.09 -19.17 -12.31
CA TYR A 238 -23.80 -19.08 -13.57
C TYR A 238 -22.84 -19.39 -14.70
N PHE A 239 -23.31 -20.17 -15.67
CA PHE A 239 -22.58 -20.47 -16.88
C PHE A 239 -23.56 -20.64 -18.04
N ASP A 240 -23.59 -19.65 -18.94
CA ASP A 240 -24.29 -19.75 -20.21
C ASP A 240 -23.43 -20.52 -21.21
N ARG A 241 -23.88 -21.71 -21.59
CA ARG A 241 -23.17 -22.57 -22.55
C ARG A 241 -23.13 -22.00 -23.96
N ARG A 242 -24.10 -21.15 -24.34
CA ARG A 242 -24.22 -20.59 -25.69
C ARG A 242 -23.32 -19.38 -25.85
N THR A 243 -23.31 -18.48 -24.86
CA THR A 243 -22.52 -17.24 -24.90
C THR A 243 -21.17 -17.35 -24.18
N GLY A 244 -20.93 -18.45 -23.45
CA GLY A 244 -19.75 -18.63 -22.59
C GLY A 244 -19.80 -17.80 -21.31
N ARG A 245 -20.77 -16.87 -21.16
CA ARG A 245 -20.83 -15.94 -20.02
C ARG A 245 -20.92 -16.68 -18.70
N ARG A 246 -20.09 -16.26 -17.74
CA ARG A 246 -20.05 -16.84 -16.40
C ARG A 246 -20.08 -15.80 -15.32
N SER A 247 -20.70 -16.13 -14.19
CA SER A 247 -20.53 -15.39 -12.94
C SER A 247 -19.92 -16.30 -11.89
N SER A 248 -19.05 -15.74 -11.07
CA SER A 248 -18.40 -16.47 -9.99
C SER A 248 -18.42 -15.66 -8.71
N ARG A 249 -18.60 -16.36 -7.58
CA ARG A 249 -18.63 -15.77 -6.25
C ARG A 249 -17.40 -16.21 -5.47
N ASP A 250 -16.85 -15.29 -4.69
CA ASP A 250 -15.76 -15.59 -3.77
C ASP A 250 -16.14 -16.73 -2.80
N VAL A 251 -15.18 -17.60 -2.47
CA VAL A 251 -15.43 -18.79 -1.65
C VAL A 251 -15.94 -18.45 -0.26
N SER A 252 -15.43 -17.39 0.37
CA SER A 252 -15.89 -16.98 1.70
C SER A 252 -17.39 -16.65 1.68
N SER A 253 -17.82 -15.90 0.67
CA SER A 253 -19.22 -15.51 0.45
C SER A 253 -20.09 -16.70 0.02
N TYR A 254 -19.54 -17.59 -0.79
CA TYR A 254 -20.24 -18.81 -1.23
C TYR A 254 -20.53 -19.73 -0.04
N LYS A 255 -19.55 -19.97 0.83
CA LYS A 255 -19.71 -20.77 2.05
C LYS A 255 -20.75 -20.18 2.99
N GLN A 256 -20.76 -18.85 3.15
CA GLN A 256 -21.78 -18.18 3.96
C GLN A 256 -23.18 -18.42 3.39
N ARG A 257 -23.35 -18.31 2.07
CA ARG A 257 -24.63 -18.62 1.41
C ARG A 257 -25.01 -20.09 1.58
N LEU A 258 -24.06 -21.01 1.41
CA LEU A 258 -24.32 -22.45 1.55
C LEU A 258 -24.75 -22.79 2.98
N LYS A 259 -24.12 -22.17 3.99
CA LYS A 259 -24.51 -22.32 5.40
C LYS A 259 -25.94 -21.83 5.64
N ASN A 260 -26.27 -20.63 5.13
CA ASN A 260 -27.61 -20.07 5.27
C ASN A 260 -28.67 -20.93 4.55
N GLN A 261 -28.34 -21.48 3.38
CA GLN A 261 -29.22 -22.39 2.66
C GLN A 261 -29.49 -23.67 3.46
N LYS A 262 -28.44 -24.32 3.99
CA LYS A 262 -28.58 -25.52 4.83
C LYS A 262 -29.36 -25.25 6.11
N GLN A 263 -29.21 -24.06 6.71
CA GLN A 263 -30.00 -23.66 7.87
C GLN A 263 -31.48 -23.51 7.51
N ARG A 264 -31.80 -22.87 6.37
CA ARG A 264 -33.17 -22.75 5.88
C ARG A 264 -33.81 -24.10 5.57
N GLU A 265 -33.08 -25.01 4.92
CA GLU A 265 -33.54 -26.37 4.63
C GLU A 265 -33.83 -27.16 5.91
N ARG A 266 -32.93 -27.10 6.90
CA ARG A 266 -33.14 -27.73 8.22
C ARG A 266 -34.37 -27.18 8.92
N LEU A 267 -34.55 -25.85 8.91
CA LEU A 267 -35.70 -25.19 9.53
C LEU A 267 -37.00 -25.58 8.82
N SER A 268 -36.99 -25.66 7.49
CA SER A 268 -38.15 -26.11 6.72
C SER A 268 -38.56 -27.54 7.08
N ILE A 269 -37.60 -28.45 7.21
CA ILE A 269 -37.85 -29.83 7.64
C ILE A 269 -38.43 -29.87 9.07
N GLN A 270 -37.89 -29.05 9.99
CA GLN A 270 -38.37 -29.00 11.38
C GLN A 270 -39.78 -28.42 11.49
N LEU A 271 -40.14 -27.44 10.66
CA LEU A 271 -41.43 -26.78 10.68
C LEU A 271 -42.49 -27.49 9.82
N GLY A 272 -42.09 -28.40 8.93
CA GLY A 272 -42.97 -29.03 7.95
C GLY A 272 -43.55 -28.07 6.90
N ARG A 273 -43.02 -26.84 6.81
CA ARG A 273 -43.42 -25.78 5.87
C ARG A 273 -42.23 -24.91 5.47
N ASP A 274 -42.43 -24.02 4.50
CA ASP A 274 -41.43 -23.00 4.21
C ASP A 274 -41.29 -22.01 5.39
N PRO A 275 -40.06 -21.70 5.83
CA PRO A 275 -39.82 -20.79 6.95
C PRO A 275 -40.07 -19.33 6.54
N LEU A 276 -40.69 -18.57 7.45
CA LEU A 276 -40.97 -17.14 7.29
C LEU A 276 -39.69 -16.31 7.46
N PRO A 277 -39.63 -15.09 6.90
CA PRO A 277 -38.45 -14.22 7.00
C PRO A 277 -37.98 -13.98 8.44
N ASP A 278 -38.92 -13.80 9.37
CA ASP A 278 -38.61 -13.53 10.79
C ASP A 278 -38.01 -14.75 11.49
N GLU A 279 -38.45 -15.96 11.10
CA GLU A 279 -37.93 -17.24 11.62
C GLU A 279 -36.50 -17.48 11.13
N ILE A 280 -36.18 -17.06 9.91
CA ILE A 280 -34.82 -17.09 9.35
C ILE A 280 -33.93 -16.03 10.03
N ALA A 281 -34.49 -14.85 10.33
CA ALA A 281 -33.77 -13.78 11.02
C ALA A 281 -33.40 -14.18 12.46
N ALA A 282 -34.29 -14.89 13.17
CA ALA A 282 -34.05 -15.41 14.52
C ALA A 282 -32.90 -16.44 14.59
N LEU A 283 -32.57 -17.10 13.48
CA LEU A 283 -31.43 -18.03 13.38
C LEU A 283 -30.09 -17.32 13.18
N GLN A 284 -30.08 -16.03 12.84
CA GLN A 284 -28.83 -15.29 12.74
C GLN A 284 -28.25 -15.08 14.14
N PRO A 285 -27.00 -15.47 14.40
CA PRO A 285 -26.41 -15.30 15.72
C PRO A 285 -26.42 -13.81 16.09
N SER A 286 -26.80 -13.51 17.33
CA SER A 286 -26.80 -12.15 17.89
C SER A 286 -25.40 -11.50 17.91
N ARG A 287 -24.35 -12.29 17.70
CA ARG A 287 -22.97 -11.81 17.49
C ARG A 287 -22.54 -11.98 16.03
N PRO A 288 -21.74 -11.06 15.49
CA PRO A 288 -21.21 -11.17 14.14
C PRO A 288 -20.45 -12.48 13.97
N SER A 289 -21.00 -13.37 13.14
CA SER A 289 -20.33 -14.61 12.73
C SER A 289 -19.00 -14.27 12.08
N ARG A 290 -17.90 -14.92 12.52
CA ARG A 290 -16.60 -14.83 11.82
C ARG A 290 -16.82 -15.17 10.34
N LYS A 291 -16.27 -14.35 9.44
CA LYS A 291 -16.33 -14.62 7.99
C LYS A 291 -15.70 -15.99 7.72
N PRO A 292 -16.31 -16.83 6.86
CA PRO A 292 -15.72 -18.12 6.49
C PRO A 292 -14.34 -17.94 5.88
N SER A 293 -13.45 -18.89 6.15
CA SER A 293 -12.10 -18.94 5.55
C SER A 293 -12.16 -18.89 4.01
N PRO A 294 -11.26 -18.14 3.35
CA PRO A 294 -11.20 -18.05 1.88
C PRO A 294 -10.70 -19.34 1.21
N TRP A 295 -10.09 -20.25 1.99
CA TRP A 295 -9.58 -21.54 1.51
C TRP A 295 -10.70 -22.54 1.23
N LEU A 296 -10.53 -23.44 0.28
CA LEU A 296 -11.45 -24.53 -0.01
C LEU A 296 -11.46 -25.54 1.14
N THR A 297 -12.66 -25.88 1.63
CA THR A 297 -12.88 -26.93 2.62
C THR A 297 -13.33 -28.21 1.93
N ASP A 298 -13.11 -29.37 2.56
CA ASP A 298 -13.55 -30.66 2.01
C ASP A 298 -15.06 -30.70 1.75
N GLU A 299 -15.85 -30.06 2.62
CA GLU A 299 -17.30 -29.89 2.43
C GLU A 299 -17.63 -29.13 1.13
N LEU A 300 -16.90 -28.05 0.84
CA LEU A 300 -17.10 -27.27 -0.38
C LEU A 300 -16.64 -28.03 -1.62
N ILE A 301 -15.49 -28.70 -1.54
CA ILE A 301 -14.96 -29.54 -2.63
C ILE A 301 -15.96 -30.64 -2.97
N SER A 302 -16.53 -31.29 -1.95
CA SER A 302 -17.57 -32.31 -2.10
C SER A 302 -18.85 -31.73 -2.71
N HIS A 303 -19.31 -30.58 -2.22
CA HIS A 303 -20.48 -29.88 -2.76
C HIS A 303 -20.32 -29.48 -4.23
N CYS A 304 -19.10 -29.19 -4.66
CA CYS A 304 -18.74 -28.90 -6.05
C CYS A 304 -18.53 -30.16 -6.90
N HIS A 305 -18.77 -31.36 -6.36
CA HIS A 305 -18.52 -32.66 -7.00
C HIS A 305 -17.06 -32.89 -7.41
N LEU A 306 -16.12 -32.34 -6.65
CA LEU A 306 -14.67 -32.42 -6.90
C LEU A 306 -13.94 -33.35 -5.93
N GLY A 307 -14.66 -34.25 -5.25
CA GLY A 307 -14.10 -35.16 -4.24
C GLY A 307 -12.92 -36.01 -4.73
N LYS A 308 -12.97 -36.50 -5.98
CA LYS A 308 -11.86 -37.26 -6.60
C LYS A 308 -10.58 -36.45 -6.80
N HIS A 309 -10.68 -35.12 -6.72
CA HIS A 309 -9.56 -34.19 -6.90
C HIS A 309 -9.14 -33.50 -5.60
N SER A 310 -9.74 -33.86 -4.47
CA SER A 310 -9.49 -33.22 -3.16
C SER A 310 -8.01 -33.18 -2.79
N GLY A 311 -7.28 -34.28 -2.99
CA GLY A 311 -5.83 -34.35 -2.71
C GLY A 311 -5.01 -33.35 -3.52
N SER A 312 -5.25 -33.29 -4.84
CA SER A 312 -4.59 -32.32 -5.73
C SER A 312 -4.95 -30.87 -5.37
N ILE A 313 -6.22 -30.61 -5.05
CA ILE A 313 -6.68 -29.28 -4.61
C ILE A 313 -5.96 -28.89 -3.32
N ASN A 314 -5.98 -29.76 -2.30
CA ASN A 314 -5.38 -29.49 -1.01
C ASN A 314 -3.86 -29.27 -1.11
N ASN A 315 -3.16 -30.02 -1.96
CA ASN A 315 -1.74 -29.79 -2.23
C ASN A 315 -1.49 -28.43 -2.90
N HIS A 316 -2.33 -28.05 -3.86
CA HIS A 316 -2.23 -26.74 -4.51
C HIS A 316 -2.47 -25.59 -3.51
N GLN A 317 -3.46 -25.73 -2.62
CA GLN A 317 -3.69 -24.73 -1.56
C GLN A 317 -2.50 -24.58 -0.63
N LYS A 318 -1.84 -25.68 -0.25
CA LYS A 318 -0.63 -25.65 0.59
C LYS A 318 0.51 -24.90 -0.09
N ARG A 319 0.77 -25.17 -1.38
CA ARG A 319 1.77 -24.46 -2.18
C ARG A 319 1.49 -22.95 -2.20
N MET A 320 0.24 -22.57 -2.45
CA MET A 320 -0.15 -21.16 -2.48
C MET A 320 -0.06 -20.50 -1.10
N ALA A 321 -0.49 -21.18 -0.04
CA ALA A 321 -0.43 -20.66 1.33
C ALA A 321 1.02 -20.41 1.80
N ALA A 322 1.96 -21.28 1.41
CA ALA A 322 3.37 -21.14 1.74
C ALA A 322 3.99 -19.86 1.17
N ILE A 323 3.54 -19.41 0.00
CA ILE A 323 4.03 -18.19 -0.64
C ILE A 323 3.30 -16.95 -0.09
N LEU A 324 2.01 -17.07 0.24
CA LEU A 324 1.17 -15.92 0.59
C LEU A 324 1.56 -15.20 1.89
N GLU A 325 2.12 -15.91 2.86
CA GLU A 325 2.57 -15.30 4.12
C GLU A 325 3.71 -14.31 3.86
N GLU A 326 4.74 -14.77 3.13
CA GLU A 326 5.90 -13.96 2.76
C GLU A 326 5.52 -12.88 1.74
N TRP A 327 4.73 -13.22 0.72
CA TRP A 327 4.22 -12.22 -0.23
C TRP A 327 3.42 -11.12 0.48
N GLY A 328 2.62 -11.47 1.48
CA GLY A 328 1.84 -10.52 2.28
C GLY A 328 2.71 -9.57 3.10
N SER A 329 3.79 -10.07 3.71
CA SER A 329 4.71 -9.26 4.51
C SER A 329 5.52 -8.30 3.63
N VAL A 330 6.08 -8.78 2.51
CA VAL A 330 6.83 -7.94 1.56
C VAL A 330 5.91 -6.91 0.91
N ARG A 331 4.68 -7.30 0.52
CA ARG A 331 3.68 -6.36 0.02
C ARG A 331 3.35 -5.26 1.03
N ALA A 332 3.26 -5.59 2.32
CA ALA A 332 2.98 -4.61 3.37
C ALA A 332 4.13 -3.60 3.52
N LEU A 333 5.38 -4.07 3.42
CA LEU A 333 6.56 -3.22 3.39
C LEU A 333 6.54 -2.28 2.18
N LEU A 334 6.34 -2.82 0.96
CA LEU A 334 6.29 -2.01 -0.26
C LEU A 334 5.15 -0.96 -0.21
N ARG A 335 4.00 -1.31 0.36
CA ARG A 335 2.90 -0.35 0.60
C ARG A 335 3.28 0.75 1.58
N ALA A 336 4.17 0.50 2.54
CA ALA A 336 4.64 1.54 3.46
C ALA A 336 5.64 2.50 2.82
N LEU A 337 6.33 2.06 1.75
CA LEU A 337 7.28 2.87 0.99
C LEU A 337 6.59 3.80 -0.02
N LEU A 338 5.48 3.35 -0.63
CA LEU A 338 4.60 4.14 -1.49
C LEU A 338 3.79 5.16 -0.67
#